data_AF-A3I389-F1
#
_entry.id   AF-A3I389-F1
#
_cell.length_a   1.000
_cell.length_b   1.000
_cell.length_c   1.000
_cell.angle_alpha   90.00
_cell.angle_beta   90.00
_cell.angle_gamma   90.00
#
_symmetry.space_group_name_H-M   'P 1'
#
loop_
_entity.id
_entity.type
_entity.pdbx_description
1 polymer ?
#
loop_
_entity_poly.entity_id
_entity_poly.type
_entity_poly.pdbx_seq_one_letter_code
_entity_poly.pdbx_strand_id
1 'polypeptide(L)'
;MKKFNFLYILLAIGLFSCQEAEDKHISTDLPTEATQLFELSTAYSESLYFGLLSFEEYLAMDSTSILPGCPAFEVSEETKTVTLDFDAATECEQSGTYERSGKLIVKFSLAETPSSHWILEYDDYTFQKTKLRGIRNFRKSDTGEITESFDPITQVTENELTSIYSGFMTHQKAETVSNSLGIISGGTISGRNAAGRDFSITIPDERLMLTSCFQSNQLIPVNGSETWIIQRGNDRQVIHKLTYELIDSCQVAANVILSDGRKLLLNP
;
A
#
# COMPACT_ATOMS: atom_id res chain seq x y z
N MET A 1 -10.95 -76.27 -7.94
CA MET A 1 -10.41 -75.42 -6.85
C MET A 1 -9.38 -74.35 -7.29
N LYS A 2 -8.90 -74.29 -8.55
CA LYS A 2 -7.93 -73.26 -8.99
C LYS A 2 -8.54 -71.93 -9.47
N LYS A 3 -9.86 -71.85 -9.69
CA LYS A 3 -10.55 -70.65 -10.20
C LYS A 3 -10.97 -69.65 -9.10
N PHE A 4 -11.03 -70.09 -7.84
CA PHE A 4 -11.44 -69.24 -6.71
C PHE A 4 -10.30 -68.35 -6.17
N ASN A 5 -9.04 -68.79 -6.28
CA ASN A 5 -7.88 -68.00 -5.83
C ASN A 5 -7.60 -66.77 -6.70
N PHE A 6 -8.00 -66.78 -7.98
CA PHE A 6 -7.77 -65.63 -8.87
C PHE A 6 -8.72 -64.46 -8.55
N LEU A 7 -9.93 -64.76 -8.07
CA LEU A 7 -10.93 -63.75 -7.67
C LEU A 7 -10.49 -62.99 -6.41
N TYR A 8 -9.85 -63.68 -5.45
CA TYR A 8 -9.33 -63.05 -4.24
C TYR A 8 -8.15 -62.11 -4.50
N ILE A 9 -7.30 -62.43 -5.49
CA ILE A 9 -6.19 -61.56 -5.89
C ILE A 9 -6.71 -60.28 -6.58
N LEU A 10 -7.77 -60.40 -7.40
CA LEU A 10 -8.40 -59.25 -8.05
C LEU A 10 -9.17 -58.35 -7.06
N LEU A 11 -9.78 -58.93 -6.01
CA LEU A 11 -10.46 -58.17 -4.96
C LEU A 11 -9.47 -57.39 -4.06
N ALA A 12 -8.26 -57.92 -3.85
CA ALA A 12 -7.22 -57.27 -3.04
C ALA A 12 -6.63 -56.01 -3.71
N ILE A 13 -6.61 -55.93 -5.04
CA ILE A 13 -6.10 -54.77 -5.78
C ILE A 13 -7.09 -53.58 -5.74
N GLY A 14 -8.38 -53.84 -5.51
CA GLY A 14 -9.41 -52.79 -5.39
C GLY A 14 -9.42 -52.04 -4.06
N LEU A 15 -8.72 -52.54 -3.02
CA LEU A 15 -8.71 -51.94 -1.68
C LEU A 15 -7.57 -50.92 -1.44
N PHE A 16 -6.69 -50.70 -2.44
CA PHE A 16 -5.62 -49.68 -2.36
C PHE A 16 -5.93 -48.40 -3.14
N SER A 17 -7.15 -48.24 -3.66
CA SER A 17 -7.55 -46.98 -4.30
C SER A 17 -8.07 -45.99 -3.25
N CYS A 18 -7.43 -44.82 -3.22
CA CYS A 18 -7.73 -43.65 -2.39
C CYS A 18 -7.34 -43.76 -0.92
N GLN A 19 -6.04 -43.56 -0.63
CA GLN A 19 -5.72 -42.72 0.53
C GLN A 19 -5.96 -41.27 0.13
N GLU A 20 -6.80 -40.62 0.93
CA GLU A 20 -7.19 -39.22 0.82
C GLU A 20 -6.00 -38.31 0.58
N ALA A 21 -6.25 -37.28 -0.23
CA ALA A 21 -5.34 -36.17 -0.44
C ALA A 21 -4.77 -35.72 0.91
N GLU A 22 -3.47 -35.90 1.09
CA GLU A 22 -2.72 -35.16 2.10
C GLU A 22 -3.10 -33.70 1.90
N ASP A 23 -3.77 -33.12 2.91
CA ASP A 23 -3.96 -31.69 3.04
C ASP A 23 -2.54 -31.11 3.03
N LYS A 24 -2.06 -30.70 1.85
CA LYS A 24 -0.77 -30.05 1.70
C LYS A 24 -0.88 -28.78 2.51
N HIS A 25 -0.40 -28.84 3.75
CA HIS A 25 -0.34 -27.69 4.61
C HIS A 25 0.75 -26.79 4.03
N ILE A 26 0.35 -25.87 3.14
CA ILE A 26 1.24 -24.85 2.59
C ILE A 26 1.57 -23.91 3.75
N SER A 27 2.61 -24.26 4.50
CA SER A 27 3.19 -23.40 5.51
C SER A 27 3.73 -22.17 4.80
N THR A 28 3.15 -21.01 5.11
CA THR A 28 3.62 -19.73 4.58
C THR A 28 4.73 -19.23 5.47
N ASP A 29 5.84 -18.88 4.85
CA ASP A 29 6.95 -18.26 5.55
C ASP A 29 6.52 -16.88 6.08
N LEU A 30 6.46 -16.74 7.40
CA LEU A 30 5.94 -15.54 8.06
C LEU A 30 6.78 -14.29 7.77
N PRO A 31 8.14 -14.33 7.79
CA PRO A 31 8.97 -13.24 7.28
C PRO A 31 8.59 -12.78 5.86
N THR A 32 8.47 -13.71 4.92
CA THR A 32 8.08 -13.38 3.53
C THR A 32 6.71 -12.71 3.47
N GLU A 33 5.72 -13.21 4.21
CA GLU A 33 4.39 -12.58 4.29
C GLU A 33 4.45 -11.18 4.90
N ALA A 34 5.24 -10.97 5.96
CA ALA A 34 5.41 -9.67 6.59
C ALA A 34 6.07 -8.66 5.63
N THR A 35 7.09 -9.07 4.87
CA THR A 35 7.70 -8.24 3.83
C THR A 35 6.69 -7.85 2.75
N GLN A 36 5.87 -8.80 2.27
CA GLN A 36 4.85 -8.52 1.25
C GLN A 36 3.79 -7.52 1.74
N LEU A 37 3.36 -7.64 3.00
CA LEU A 37 2.40 -6.70 3.60
C LEU A 37 3.02 -5.31 3.81
N PHE A 38 4.29 -5.26 4.17
CA PHE A 38 5.04 -4.01 4.28
C PHE A 38 5.20 -3.30 2.94
N GLU A 39 5.57 -4.04 1.89
CA GLU A 39 5.65 -3.51 0.52
C GLU A 39 4.28 -2.99 0.06
N LEU A 40 3.20 -3.71 0.36
CA LEU A 40 1.83 -3.25 0.06
C LEU A 40 1.48 -1.95 0.79
N SER A 41 1.72 -1.90 2.10
CA SER A 41 1.45 -0.70 2.90
C SER A 41 2.27 0.50 2.43
N THR A 42 3.54 0.27 2.07
CA THR A 42 4.45 1.29 1.55
C THR A 42 4.01 1.79 0.17
N ALA A 43 3.74 0.88 -0.77
CA ALA A 43 3.31 1.23 -2.13
C ALA A 43 1.97 2.00 -2.13
N TYR A 44 1.03 1.59 -1.28
CA TYR A 44 -0.22 2.32 -1.08
C TYR A 44 0.02 3.75 -0.57
N SER A 45 0.87 3.89 0.43
CA SER A 45 1.09 5.17 1.13
C SER A 45 1.89 6.17 0.30
N GLU A 46 2.68 5.69 -0.66
CA GLU A 46 3.59 6.49 -1.45
C GLU A 46 2.91 7.65 -2.18
N SER A 47 1.86 7.36 -2.93
CA SER A 47 1.16 8.36 -3.75
C SER A 47 0.25 9.29 -2.96
N LEU A 48 0.15 9.08 -1.63
CA LEU A 48 -0.70 9.89 -0.75
C LEU A 48 -0.30 11.36 -0.78
N TYR A 49 1.01 11.67 -0.80
CA TYR A 49 1.48 13.05 -0.82
C TYR A 49 0.89 13.85 -1.98
N PHE A 50 0.92 13.30 -3.19
CA PHE A 50 0.34 13.93 -4.39
C PHE A 50 -1.18 14.09 -4.28
N GLY A 51 -1.85 13.13 -3.65
CA GLY A 51 -3.28 13.18 -3.40
C GLY A 51 -3.70 14.18 -2.32
N LEU A 52 -2.79 14.65 -1.45
CA LEU A 52 -3.12 15.59 -0.37
C LEU A 52 -2.77 17.05 -0.68
N LEU A 53 -2.12 17.31 -1.83
CA LEU A 53 -1.91 18.65 -2.36
C LEU A 53 -3.22 19.18 -2.95
N SER A 54 -3.55 20.43 -2.62
CA SER A 54 -4.69 21.15 -3.20
C SER A 54 -4.38 21.61 -4.63
N PHE A 55 -5.43 21.95 -5.37
CA PHE A 55 -5.26 22.49 -6.72
C PHE A 55 -4.48 23.81 -6.71
N GLU A 56 -4.73 24.66 -5.72
CA GLU A 56 -4.02 25.92 -5.51
C GLU A 56 -2.55 25.70 -5.14
N GLU A 57 -2.25 24.65 -4.36
CA GLU A 57 -0.86 24.26 -4.08
C GLU A 57 -0.14 23.90 -5.38
N TYR A 58 -0.77 23.14 -6.30
CA TYR A 58 -0.20 22.83 -7.61
C TYR A 58 -0.06 24.06 -8.52
N LEU A 59 -1.04 24.97 -8.55
CA LEU A 59 -0.97 26.21 -9.34
C LEU A 59 0.13 27.15 -8.85
N ALA A 60 0.41 27.15 -7.55
CA ALA A 60 1.45 27.98 -6.96
C ALA A 60 2.88 27.40 -7.15
N MET A 61 3.00 26.14 -7.60
CA MET A 61 4.30 25.55 -7.89
C MET A 61 4.92 26.19 -9.13
N ASP A 62 6.19 26.56 -9.00
CA ASP A 62 7.00 27.05 -10.10
C ASP A 62 7.97 25.96 -10.61
N SER A 63 8.79 26.29 -11.60
CA SER A 63 9.79 25.38 -12.14
C SER A 63 10.89 24.97 -11.15
N THR A 64 10.94 25.56 -9.95
CA THR A 64 11.90 25.23 -8.88
C THR A 64 11.29 24.32 -7.82
N SER A 65 9.99 24.10 -7.86
CA SER A 65 9.27 23.22 -6.93
C SER A 65 9.61 21.76 -7.23
N ILE A 66 10.36 21.12 -6.33
CA ILE A 66 10.80 19.72 -6.50
C ILE A 66 9.76 18.79 -5.89
N LEU A 67 8.99 18.11 -6.74
CA LEU A 67 8.10 17.02 -6.35
C LEU A 67 8.89 15.71 -6.17
N PRO A 68 8.48 14.80 -5.26
CA PRO A 68 9.12 13.49 -5.09
C PRO A 68 9.14 12.70 -6.40
N GLY A 69 10.30 12.17 -6.79
CA GLY A 69 10.50 11.45 -8.06
C GLY A 69 10.55 12.34 -9.31
N CYS A 70 10.47 13.66 -9.16
CA CYS A 70 10.62 14.67 -10.21
C CYS A 70 9.84 14.41 -11.51
N PRO A 71 8.51 14.21 -11.40
CA PRO A 71 7.68 14.14 -12.58
C PRO A 71 7.69 15.48 -13.32
N ALA A 72 7.54 15.44 -14.63
CA ALA A 72 6.98 16.59 -15.33
C ALA A 72 5.52 16.75 -14.87
N PHE A 73 5.12 17.95 -14.46
CA PHE A 73 3.75 18.21 -14.05
C PHE A 73 3.07 19.21 -14.99
N GLU A 74 1.82 18.92 -15.33
CA GLU A 74 0.95 19.77 -16.15
C GLU A 74 -0.32 20.08 -15.37
N VAL A 75 -0.70 21.36 -15.31
CA VAL A 75 -1.91 21.81 -14.63
C VAL A 75 -2.87 22.41 -15.66
N SER A 76 -4.04 21.81 -15.80
CA SER A 76 -5.14 22.31 -16.63
C SER A 76 -6.15 23.04 -15.74
N GLU A 77 -6.21 24.36 -15.84
CA GLU A 77 -7.18 25.20 -15.12
C GLU A 77 -8.62 24.94 -15.57
N GLU A 78 -8.85 24.72 -16.87
CA GLU A 78 -10.18 24.50 -17.45
C GLU A 78 -10.83 23.24 -16.89
N THR A 79 -10.05 22.15 -16.80
CA THR A 79 -10.55 20.85 -16.33
C THR A 79 -10.21 20.57 -14.87
N LYS A 80 -9.57 21.53 -14.18
CA LYS A 80 -8.98 21.37 -12.83
C LYS A 80 -8.28 20.02 -12.67
N THR A 81 -7.42 19.69 -13.62
CA THR A 81 -6.70 18.40 -13.67
C THR A 81 -5.20 18.65 -13.55
N VAL A 82 -4.53 17.84 -12.75
CA VAL A 82 -3.07 17.81 -12.62
C VAL A 82 -2.59 16.45 -13.11
N THR A 83 -1.65 16.46 -14.04
CA THR A 83 -0.99 15.24 -14.54
C THR A 83 0.46 15.26 -14.08
N LEU A 84 0.89 14.20 -13.41
CA LEU A 84 2.28 13.96 -13.01
C LEU A 84 2.83 12.84 -13.87
N ASP A 85 3.75 13.15 -14.78
CA ASP A 85 4.37 12.22 -15.71
C ASP A 85 5.81 11.90 -15.27
N PHE A 86 6.01 10.68 -14.79
CA PHE A 86 7.31 10.19 -14.30
C PHE A 86 8.17 9.60 -15.41
N ASP A 87 7.63 9.35 -16.61
CA ASP A 87 8.42 8.92 -17.77
C ASP A 87 9.09 10.11 -18.46
N ALA A 88 8.49 11.30 -18.32
CA ALA A 88 9.05 12.58 -18.75
C ALA A 88 9.82 13.30 -17.62
N ALA A 89 10.41 12.55 -16.69
CA ALA A 89 11.07 13.10 -15.51
C ALA A 89 12.07 14.21 -15.84
N THR A 90 12.03 15.28 -15.04
CA THR A 90 12.95 16.42 -15.17
C THR A 90 14.23 16.16 -14.39
N GLU A 91 15.35 16.72 -14.86
CA GLU A 91 16.61 16.65 -14.11
C GLU A 91 16.45 17.39 -12.78
N CYS A 92 16.59 16.64 -11.68
CA CYS A 92 16.56 17.16 -10.32
C CYS A 92 17.50 16.34 -9.44
N GLU A 93 17.98 16.92 -8.34
CA GLU A 93 18.72 16.17 -7.33
C GLU A 93 17.79 15.75 -6.20
N GLN A 94 17.65 14.44 -5.97
CA GLN A 94 16.94 13.86 -4.83
C GLN A 94 17.81 12.81 -4.14
N SER A 95 17.72 12.76 -2.81
CA SER A 95 18.53 11.86 -1.98
C SER A 95 17.92 10.46 -1.83
N GLY A 96 16.61 10.30 -2.02
CA GLY A 96 15.91 9.03 -1.89
C GLY A 96 15.97 8.14 -3.13
N THR A 97 15.88 6.83 -2.92
CA THR A 97 16.15 5.78 -3.92
C THR A 97 14.89 5.22 -4.58
N TYR A 98 13.70 5.74 -4.26
CA TYR A 98 12.48 5.18 -4.81
C TYR A 98 12.20 5.66 -6.23
N GLU A 99 12.22 4.72 -7.16
CA GLU A 99 11.94 4.95 -8.58
C GLU A 99 10.43 4.96 -8.86
N ARG A 100 10.02 5.71 -9.87
CA ARG A 100 8.64 5.80 -10.38
C ARG A 100 8.64 5.84 -11.89
N SER A 101 7.56 5.37 -12.51
CA SER A 101 7.29 5.49 -13.95
C SER A 101 5.78 5.53 -14.20
N GLY A 102 5.36 5.91 -15.40
CA GLY A 102 3.97 6.13 -15.76
C GLY A 102 3.42 7.44 -15.17
N LYS A 103 2.11 7.49 -14.90
CA LYS A 103 1.40 8.73 -14.59
C LYS A 103 0.48 8.64 -13.38
N LEU A 104 0.41 9.75 -12.65
CA LEU A 104 -0.66 10.02 -11.69
C LEU A 104 -1.52 11.17 -12.22
N ILE A 105 -2.83 10.97 -12.22
CA ILE A 105 -3.80 11.98 -12.68
C ILE A 105 -4.68 12.38 -11.50
N VAL A 106 -4.59 13.64 -11.06
CA VAL A 106 -5.40 14.19 -9.98
C VAL A 106 -6.47 15.10 -10.58
N LYS A 107 -7.76 14.78 -10.35
CA LYS A 107 -8.90 15.53 -10.90
C LYS A 107 -9.71 16.16 -9.78
N PHE A 108 -9.71 17.48 -9.70
CA PHE A 108 -10.42 18.24 -8.68
C PHE A 108 -11.84 18.60 -9.11
N SER A 109 -12.75 18.76 -8.13
CA SER A 109 -14.11 19.21 -8.39
C SER A 109 -14.13 20.63 -8.99
N LEU A 110 -14.87 20.81 -10.09
CA LEU A 110 -15.09 22.14 -10.68
C LEU A 110 -15.90 23.06 -9.75
N ALA A 111 -16.85 22.50 -9.00
CA ALA A 111 -17.71 23.25 -8.10
C ALA A 111 -16.95 23.69 -6.83
N GLU A 112 -17.07 24.97 -6.48
CA GLU A 112 -16.62 25.52 -5.20
C GLU A 112 -17.66 25.24 -4.12
N THR A 113 -17.66 24.00 -3.62
CA THR A 113 -18.47 23.60 -2.47
C THR A 113 -17.61 23.59 -1.20
N PRO A 114 -18.18 23.88 -0.01
CA PRO A 114 -17.46 23.82 1.27
C PRO A 114 -16.75 22.47 1.49
N SER A 115 -17.38 21.38 1.07
CA SER A 115 -16.71 20.10 0.90
C SER A 115 -16.15 19.97 -0.51
N SER A 116 -14.82 20.01 -0.67
CA SER A 116 -14.17 19.68 -1.93
C SER A 116 -13.99 18.18 -2.07
N HIS A 117 -14.11 17.68 -3.30
CA HIS A 117 -13.83 16.28 -3.62
C HIS A 117 -12.87 16.22 -4.80
N TRP A 118 -11.99 15.23 -4.82
CA TRP A 118 -11.09 14.98 -5.93
C TRP A 118 -10.74 13.51 -5.99
N ILE A 119 -10.20 13.09 -7.13
CA ILE A 119 -9.74 11.72 -7.32
C ILE A 119 -8.29 11.71 -7.76
N LEU A 120 -7.59 10.64 -7.40
CA LEU A 120 -6.27 10.29 -7.93
C LEU A 120 -6.40 8.97 -8.68
N GLU A 121 -5.98 8.97 -9.93
CA GLU A 121 -6.02 7.82 -10.84
C GLU A 121 -4.60 7.40 -11.21
N TYR A 122 -4.36 6.09 -11.20
CA TYR A 122 -3.11 5.49 -11.65
C TYR A 122 -3.20 5.15 -13.15
N ASP A 123 -2.38 5.78 -13.99
CA ASP A 123 -2.32 5.53 -15.43
C ASP A 123 -0.94 4.96 -15.80
N ASP A 124 -0.92 3.65 -16.07
CA ASP A 124 0.30 2.84 -16.24
C ASP A 124 1.39 3.04 -15.17
N TYR A 125 0.99 3.54 -14.00
CA TYR A 125 1.89 3.90 -12.90
C TYR A 125 2.59 2.69 -12.27
N THR A 126 3.89 2.83 -12.08
CA THR A 126 4.72 1.88 -11.35
C THR A 126 5.53 2.62 -10.29
N PHE A 127 5.52 2.08 -9.08
CA PHE A 127 6.38 2.51 -7.99
C PHE A 127 7.38 1.40 -7.70
N GLN A 128 8.67 1.72 -7.72
CA GLN A 128 9.77 0.74 -7.73
C GLN A 128 9.54 -0.22 -8.91
N LYS A 129 9.11 -1.45 -8.62
CA LYS A 129 8.77 -2.47 -9.62
C LYS A 129 7.36 -3.03 -9.44
N THR A 130 6.52 -2.25 -8.77
CA THR A 130 5.17 -2.61 -8.40
C THR A 130 4.19 -1.71 -9.16
N LYS A 131 3.41 -2.33 -10.05
CA LYS A 131 2.37 -1.63 -10.80
C LYS A 131 1.14 -1.43 -9.92
N LEU A 132 0.64 -0.20 -9.87
CA LEU A 132 -0.60 0.16 -9.17
C LEU A 132 -1.67 0.52 -10.19
N ARG A 133 -2.91 0.11 -9.92
CA ARG A 133 -4.09 0.42 -10.74
C ARG A 133 -5.29 0.68 -9.85
N GLY A 134 -6.14 1.61 -10.27
CA GLY A 134 -7.39 1.94 -9.59
C GLY A 134 -7.52 3.43 -9.35
N ILE A 135 -8.48 3.79 -8.50
CA ILE A 135 -8.82 5.18 -8.21
C ILE A 135 -8.93 5.35 -6.70
N ARG A 136 -8.33 6.43 -6.19
CA ARG A 136 -8.49 6.91 -4.82
C ARG A 136 -9.41 8.13 -4.84
N ASN A 137 -10.39 8.16 -3.97
CA ASN A 137 -11.35 9.25 -3.84
C ASN A 137 -11.07 10.00 -2.55
N PHE A 138 -10.95 11.31 -2.63
CA PHE A 138 -10.68 12.17 -1.50
C PHE A 138 -11.83 13.15 -1.30
N ARG A 139 -12.11 13.44 -0.03
CA ARG A 139 -13.09 14.45 0.36
C ARG A 139 -12.57 15.23 1.55
N LYS A 140 -12.48 16.55 1.41
CA LYS A 140 -12.19 17.46 2.52
C LYS A 140 -13.49 17.85 3.23
N SER A 141 -13.49 17.76 4.55
CA SER A 141 -14.56 18.26 5.40
C SER A 141 -14.36 19.74 5.74
N ASP A 142 -15.40 20.37 6.29
CA ASP A 142 -15.34 21.76 6.74
C ASP A 142 -14.32 21.98 7.88
N THR A 143 -13.95 20.93 8.61
CA THR A 143 -12.94 20.99 9.69
C THR A 143 -11.50 20.90 9.16
N GLY A 144 -11.32 20.72 7.85
CA GLY A 144 -10.00 20.57 7.21
C GLY A 144 -9.48 19.14 7.18
N GLU A 145 -10.18 18.19 7.81
CA GLU A 145 -9.90 16.76 7.72
C GLU A 145 -10.18 16.24 6.31
N ILE A 146 -9.30 15.37 5.81
CA ILE A 146 -9.44 14.75 4.49
C ILE A 146 -9.74 13.27 4.71
N THR A 147 -10.87 12.81 4.18
CA THR A 147 -11.22 11.40 4.13
C THR A 147 -10.87 10.85 2.76
N GLU A 148 -10.36 9.62 2.74
CA GLU A 148 -9.99 8.90 1.54
C GLU A 148 -10.73 7.55 1.49
N SER A 149 -11.23 7.18 0.31
CA SER A 149 -11.72 5.84 0.04
C SER A 149 -11.26 5.33 -1.33
N PHE A 150 -11.05 4.02 -1.44
CA PHE A 150 -10.63 3.37 -2.68
C PHE A 150 -11.23 1.96 -2.75
N ASP A 151 -11.74 1.59 -3.93
CA ASP A 151 -12.40 0.30 -4.14
C ASP A 151 -12.47 -0.13 -5.62
N PRO A 152 -11.73 -1.18 -6.05
CA PRO A 152 -10.49 -1.69 -5.45
C PRO A 152 -9.24 -1.08 -6.11
N ILE A 153 -8.13 -1.06 -5.36
CA ILE A 153 -6.78 -0.92 -5.91
C ILE A 153 -6.23 -2.30 -6.22
N THR A 154 -5.56 -2.43 -7.37
CA THR A 154 -4.82 -3.62 -7.76
C THR A 154 -3.32 -3.30 -7.74
N GLN A 155 -2.57 -4.13 -7.01
CA GLN A 155 -1.12 -4.08 -6.95
C GLN A 155 -0.53 -5.33 -7.59
N VAL A 156 0.40 -5.17 -8.53
CA VAL A 156 1.11 -6.27 -9.19
C VAL A 156 2.61 -6.06 -9.06
N THR A 157 3.31 -7.00 -8.43
CA THR A 157 4.78 -6.92 -8.27
C THR A 157 5.52 -7.40 -9.52
N GLU A 158 6.84 -7.22 -9.56
CA GLU A 158 7.72 -7.72 -10.65
C GLU A 158 7.56 -9.22 -10.92
N ASN A 159 7.26 -10.02 -9.88
CA ASN A 159 7.04 -11.46 -9.98
C ASN A 159 5.58 -11.82 -10.30
N GLU A 160 4.80 -10.87 -10.82
CA GLU A 160 3.38 -11.01 -11.16
C GLU A 160 2.47 -11.38 -9.97
N LEU A 161 2.96 -11.20 -8.73
CA LEU A 161 2.17 -11.41 -7.53
C LEU A 161 1.13 -10.29 -7.42
N THR A 162 -0.13 -10.67 -7.35
CA THR A 162 -1.26 -9.73 -7.37
C THR A 162 -1.95 -9.65 -6.03
N SER A 163 -2.13 -8.43 -5.52
CA SER A 163 -2.97 -8.12 -4.36
C SER A 163 -4.07 -7.15 -4.78
N ILE A 164 -5.29 -7.35 -4.27
CA ILE A 164 -6.46 -6.51 -4.57
C ILE A 164 -7.04 -6.06 -3.24
N TYR A 165 -7.20 -4.76 -3.03
CA TYR A 165 -7.61 -4.23 -1.74
C TYR A 165 -8.38 -2.92 -1.85
N SER A 166 -9.20 -2.67 -0.83
CA SER A 166 -10.08 -1.52 -0.68
C SER A 166 -9.93 -0.98 0.73
N GLY A 167 -10.32 0.28 0.96
CA GLY A 167 -10.08 0.88 2.27
C GLY A 167 -10.71 2.24 2.46
N PHE A 168 -10.62 2.67 3.70
CA PHE A 168 -11.07 3.98 4.16
C PHE A 168 -10.04 4.55 5.13
N MET A 169 -9.65 5.79 4.89
CA MET A 169 -8.59 6.47 5.63
C MET A 169 -8.98 7.90 5.94
N THR A 170 -8.40 8.42 7.01
CA THR A 170 -8.54 9.80 7.44
C THR A 170 -7.16 10.42 7.53
N HIS A 171 -7.03 11.65 7.04
CA HIS A 171 -5.80 12.41 6.96
C HIS A 171 -5.97 13.81 7.53
N GLN A 172 -4.96 14.27 8.22
CA GLN A 172 -4.86 15.65 8.70
C GLN A 172 -3.45 16.18 8.44
N LYS A 173 -3.34 17.42 7.95
CA LYS A 173 -2.07 18.14 7.93
C LYS A 173 -1.80 18.62 9.36
N ALA A 174 -0.65 18.30 9.92
CA ALA A 174 -0.29 18.65 11.28
C ALA A 174 1.06 19.36 11.33
N GLU A 175 1.16 20.39 12.17
CA GLU A 175 2.44 20.95 12.58
C GLU A 175 3.00 20.10 13.72
N THR A 176 4.23 19.62 13.56
CA THR A 176 4.93 18.88 14.61
C THR A 176 5.52 19.84 15.65
N VAL A 177 5.97 19.31 16.80
CA VAL A 177 6.65 20.07 17.86
C VAL A 177 7.89 20.83 17.36
N SER A 178 8.46 20.41 16.23
CA SER A 178 9.61 21.04 15.56
C SER A 178 9.23 22.13 14.54
N ASN A 179 7.94 22.49 14.44
CA ASN A 179 7.36 23.28 13.35
C ASN A 179 7.52 22.67 11.96
N SER A 180 7.90 21.39 11.86
CA SER A 180 7.87 20.67 10.58
C SER A 180 6.43 20.30 10.25
N LEU A 181 6.00 20.55 9.01
CA LEU A 181 4.71 20.11 8.49
C LEU A 181 4.75 18.59 8.22
N GLY A 182 3.69 17.91 8.61
CA GLY A 182 3.51 16.49 8.36
C GLY A 182 2.07 16.13 8.04
N ILE A 183 1.89 14.88 7.65
CA ILE A 183 0.61 14.25 7.36
C ILE A 183 0.41 13.18 8.43
N ILE A 184 -0.67 13.28 9.18
CA ILE A 184 -1.14 12.27 10.12
C ILE A 184 -2.23 11.47 9.43
N SER A 185 -2.11 10.14 9.43
CA SER A 185 -3.05 9.25 8.75
C SER A 185 -3.48 8.08 9.62
N GLY A 186 -4.78 7.81 9.69
CA GLY A 186 -5.37 6.64 10.35
C GLY A 186 -6.41 5.97 9.45
N GLY A 187 -6.79 4.73 9.76
CA GLY A 187 -7.84 4.03 9.01
C GLY A 187 -7.62 2.53 8.87
N THR A 188 -8.27 1.97 7.84
CA THR A 188 -8.32 0.52 7.59
C THR A 188 -8.23 0.20 6.11
N ILE A 189 -7.48 -0.84 5.79
CA ILE A 189 -7.35 -1.45 4.46
C ILE A 189 -7.72 -2.91 4.58
N SER A 190 -8.48 -3.43 3.63
CA SER A 190 -8.84 -4.85 3.59
C SER A 190 -8.84 -5.36 2.15
N GLY A 191 -8.54 -6.64 1.96
CA GLY A 191 -8.44 -7.17 0.61
C GLY A 191 -7.95 -8.60 0.58
N ARG A 192 -7.45 -9.01 -0.58
CA ARG A 192 -6.85 -10.32 -0.82
C ARG A 192 -5.39 -10.17 -1.23
N ASN A 193 -4.50 -10.88 -0.55
CA ASN A 193 -3.07 -10.86 -0.84
C ASN A 193 -2.71 -11.82 -1.98
N ALA A 194 -1.43 -11.81 -2.38
CA ALA A 194 -0.88 -12.67 -3.42
C ALA A 194 -1.04 -14.19 -3.16
N ALA A 195 -1.17 -14.60 -1.90
CA ALA A 195 -1.44 -16.00 -1.54
C ALA A 195 -2.93 -16.37 -1.63
N GLY A 196 -3.78 -15.46 -2.10
CA GLY A 196 -5.22 -15.66 -2.21
C GLY A 196 -5.97 -15.57 -0.88
N ARG A 197 -5.34 -15.01 0.18
CA ARG A 197 -5.93 -14.92 1.52
C ARG A 197 -6.46 -13.53 1.78
N ASP A 198 -7.59 -13.49 2.47
CA ASP A 198 -8.14 -12.23 2.93
C ASP A 198 -7.28 -11.67 4.06
N PHE A 199 -7.02 -10.36 4.02
CA PHE A 199 -6.24 -9.64 5.00
C PHE A 199 -6.92 -8.31 5.39
N SER A 200 -6.53 -7.78 6.54
CA SER A 200 -6.87 -6.45 7.01
C SER A 200 -5.64 -5.78 7.62
N ILE A 201 -5.43 -4.52 7.31
CA ILE A 201 -4.46 -3.62 7.94
C ILE A 201 -5.26 -2.56 8.67
N THR A 202 -5.06 -2.46 9.97
CA THR A 202 -5.61 -1.37 10.79
C THR A 202 -4.47 -0.50 11.29
N ILE A 203 -4.67 0.80 11.33
CA ILE A 203 -3.70 1.78 11.85
C ILE A 203 -4.24 2.27 13.20
N PRO A 204 -3.93 1.58 14.32
CA PRO A 204 -4.45 1.97 15.63
C PRO A 204 -3.76 3.23 16.18
N ASP A 205 -2.46 3.39 15.91
CA ASP A 205 -1.73 4.62 16.20
C ASP A 205 -1.43 5.32 14.88
N GLU A 206 -1.90 6.56 14.75
CA GLU A 206 -1.83 7.29 13.48
C GLU A 206 -0.40 7.40 12.95
N ARG A 207 -0.25 7.19 11.64
CA ARG A 207 1.03 7.28 10.95
C ARG A 207 1.36 8.74 10.72
N LEU A 208 2.51 9.17 11.22
CA LEU A 208 3.06 10.50 10.94
C LEU A 208 4.07 10.38 9.81
N MET A 209 3.86 11.14 8.74
CA MET A 209 4.82 11.30 7.65
C MET A 209 5.22 12.76 7.55
N LEU A 210 6.52 13.06 7.55
CA LEU A 210 7.00 14.44 7.41
C LEU A 210 7.06 14.84 5.93
N THR A 211 6.60 16.05 5.61
CA THR A 211 6.65 16.56 4.23
C THR A 211 8.08 16.65 3.69
N SER A 212 9.05 17.00 4.55
CA SER A 212 10.47 17.04 4.19
C SER A 212 11.02 15.67 3.79
N CYS A 213 10.53 14.58 4.41
CA CYS A 213 10.90 13.22 4.05
C CYS A 213 10.33 12.85 2.69
N PHE A 214 9.06 13.15 2.43
CA PHE A 214 8.48 12.97 1.10
C PHE A 214 9.27 13.69 0.01
N GLN A 215 9.60 14.97 0.22
CA GLN A 215 10.38 15.78 -0.72
C GLN A 215 11.78 15.21 -0.97
N SER A 216 12.36 14.57 0.05
CA SER A 216 13.64 13.84 -0.06
C SER A 216 13.46 12.43 -0.64
N ASN A 217 12.27 12.10 -1.15
CA ASN A 217 11.90 10.79 -1.64
C ASN A 217 12.10 9.68 -0.60
N GLN A 218 11.74 9.95 0.67
CA GLN A 218 11.72 9.03 1.81
C GLN A 218 10.28 8.88 2.30
N LEU A 219 9.72 7.68 2.11
CA LEU A 219 8.26 7.47 2.12
C LEU A 219 7.75 6.69 3.34
N ILE A 220 8.66 6.26 4.22
CA ILE A 220 8.32 5.48 5.40
C ILE A 220 7.83 6.44 6.50
N PRO A 221 6.68 6.18 7.14
CA PRO A 221 6.21 6.97 8.28
C PRO A 221 7.27 7.05 9.38
N VAL A 222 7.49 8.23 9.95
CA VAL A 222 8.47 8.45 11.04
C VAL A 222 7.96 7.98 12.40
N ASN A 223 6.65 7.76 12.52
CA ASN A 223 5.97 7.28 13.73
C ASN A 223 4.63 6.64 13.33
N GLY A 224 4.06 5.85 14.24
CA GLY A 224 2.77 5.17 14.12
C GLY A 224 2.92 3.65 14.21
N SER A 225 1.79 2.96 14.10
CA SER A 225 1.77 1.50 14.10
C SER A 225 0.70 0.93 13.19
N GLU A 226 0.89 -0.32 12.77
CA GLU A 226 -0.07 -1.07 11.97
C GLU A 226 -0.30 -2.45 12.60
N THR A 227 -1.54 -2.92 12.55
CA THR A 227 -1.90 -4.30 12.88
C THR A 227 -2.36 -5.00 11.62
N TRP A 228 -1.66 -6.06 11.24
CA TRP A 228 -1.97 -6.85 10.06
C TRP A 228 -2.60 -8.16 10.48
N ILE A 229 -3.80 -8.43 9.98
CA ILE A 229 -4.58 -9.63 10.26
C ILE A 229 -4.73 -10.40 8.95
N ILE A 230 -4.34 -11.67 8.92
CA ILE A 230 -4.43 -12.50 7.72
C ILE A 230 -5.20 -13.78 8.05
N GLN A 231 -6.23 -14.07 7.26
CA GLN A 231 -7.07 -15.25 7.44
C GLN A 231 -6.32 -16.54 7.05
N ARG A 232 -6.55 -17.61 7.81
CA ARG A 232 -5.97 -18.95 7.67
C ARG A 232 -7.11 -19.99 7.71
N GLY A 233 -7.96 -19.99 6.68
CA GLY A 233 -9.16 -20.82 6.65
C GLY A 233 -10.30 -20.18 7.46
N ASN A 234 -11.29 -20.98 7.86
CA ASN A 234 -12.58 -20.44 8.30
C ASN A 234 -12.54 -19.71 9.66
N ASP A 235 -11.69 -20.12 10.60
CA ASP A 235 -11.71 -19.58 11.98
C ASP A 235 -10.32 -19.30 12.57
N ARG A 236 -9.26 -19.31 11.74
CA ARG A 236 -7.90 -19.02 12.21
C ARG A 236 -7.41 -17.76 11.55
N GLN A 237 -6.74 -16.92 12.33
CA GLN A 237 -6.08 -15.73 11.83
C GLN A 237 -4.68 -15.62 12.42
N VAL A 238 -3.80 -14.99 11.65
CA VAL A 238 -2.44 -14.64 12.03
C VAL A 238 -2.39 -13.12 12.17
N ILE A 239 -1.77 -12.64 13.26
CA ILE A 239 -1.67 -11.22 13.56
C ILE A 239 -0.20 -10.83 13.65
N HIS A 240 0.20 -9.86 12.82
CA HIS A 240 1.51 -9.20 12.90
C HIS A 240 1.30 -7.75 13.34
N LYS A 241 2.30 -7.18 14.01
CA LYS A 241 2.28 -5.78 14.45
C LYS A 241 3.51 -5.06 13.94
N LEU A 242 3.32 -4.01 13.16
CA LEU A 242 4.40 -3.13 12.68
C LEU A 242 4.41 -1.84 13.51
N THR A 243 5.61 -1.38 13.85
CA THR A 243 5.85 -0.11 14.52
C THR A 243 6.95 0.66 13.80
N TYR A 244 6.74 1.96 13.61
CA TYR A 244 7.71 2.86 13.02
C TYR A 244 8.43 3.67 14.08
N GLU A 245 9.76 3.72 14.01
CA GLU A 245 10.60 4.49 14.93
C GLU A 245 11.62 5.34 14.16
N LEU A 246 11.55 6.66 14.31
CA LEU A 246 12.52 7.57 13.72
C LEU A 246 13.90 7.38 14.38
N ILE A 247 14.90 7.03 13.57
CA ILE A 247 16.30 6.91 14.00
C ILE A 247 17.00 8.26 13.88
N ASP A 248 16.90 8.88 12.71
CA ASP A 248 17.48 10.19 12.39
C ASP A 248 16.72 10.81 11.22
N SER A 249 16.38 12.10 11.29
CA SER A 249 15.82 12.92 10.20
C SER A 249 14.66 12.25 9.40
N CYS A 250 14.97 11.40 8.41
CA CYS A 250 14.02 10.61 7.62
C CYS A 250 14.35 9.11 7.54
N GLN A 251 15.37 8.65 8.26
CA GLN A 251 15.70 7.25 8.48
C GLN A 251 14.84 6.68 9.59
N VAL A 252 14.09 5.64 9.28
CA VAL A 252 13.12 5.02 10.18
C VAL A 252 13.47 3.54 10.33
N ALA A 253 13.27 2.96 11.51
CA ALA A 253 13.20 1.52 11.68
C ALA A 253 11.73 1.05 11.63
N ALA A 254 11.39 0.21 10.66
CA ALA A 254 10.11 -0.47 10.55
C ALA A 254 10.23 -1.86 11.19
N ASN A 255 9.90 -1.94 12.48
CA ASN A 255 10.01 -3.15 13.26
C ASN A 255 8.68 -3.91 13.25
N VAL A 256 8.70 -5.18 12.84
CA VAL A 256 7.52 -6.06 12.91
C VAL A 256 7.69 -7.12 14.00
N ILE A 257 6.62 -7.35 14.76
CA ILE A 257 6.45 -8.50 15.64
C ILE A 257 5.52 -9.47 14.92
N LEU A 258 6.06 -10.64 14.55
CA LEU A 258 5.30 -11.70 13.90
C LEU A 258 4.35 -12.39 14.89
N SER A 259 3.37 -13.11 14.37
CA SER A 259 2.41 -13.88 15.20
C SER A 259 3.05 -14.95 16.09
N ASP A 260 4.26 -15.41 15.76
CA ASP A 260 5.02 -16.36 16.58
C ASP A 260 5.96 -15.69 17.59
N GLY A 261 5.94 -14.36 17.67
CA GLY A 261 6.74 -13.56 18.60
C GLY A 261 8.13 -13.15 18.09
N ARG A 262 8.57 -13.62 16.91
CA ARG A 262 9.82 -13.14 16.31
C ARG A 262 9.74 -11.66 15.95
N LYS A 263 10.87 -10.97 16.03
CA LYS A 263 11.03 -9.57 15.63
C LYS A 263 11.86 -9.48 14.36
N LEU A 264 11.43 -8.69 13.38
CA LEU A 264 12.18 -8.41 12.16
C LEU A 264 12.26 -6.90 11.93
N LEU A 265 13.39 -6.45 11.36
CA LEU A 265 13.53 -5.13 10.76
C LEU A 265 13.25 -5.27 9.27
N LEU A 266 12.22 -4.58 8.76
CA LEU A 266 11.74 -4.76 7.37
C LEU A 266 12.40 -3.81 6.36
N ASN A 267 13.08 -2.78 6.83
CA ASN A 267 13.80 -1.79 6.01
C ASN A 267 15.24 -1.59 6.53
N PRO A 268 16.08 -2.63 6.46
CA PRO A 268 17.45 -2.59 7.00
C PRO A 268 18.37 -1.59 6.30
#